data_AF-A0A3R6ATA3-F1
#
_entry.id   AF-A0A3R6ATA3-F1
#
_cell.length_a   1.000
_cell.length_b   1.000
_cell.length_c   1.000
_cell.angle_alpha   90.00
_cell.angle_beta   90.00
_cell.angle_gamma   90.00
#
_symmetry.space_group_name_H-M   'P 1'
#
loop_
_entity.id
_entity.type
_entity.pdbx_description
1 polymer ?
#
loop_
_entity_poly.entity_id
_entity_poly.type
_entity_poly.pdbx_seq_one_letter_code
_entity_poly.pdbx_strand_id
1 'polypeptide(L)'
;METYERIRELRKKYLKLSMESFGNRLGVSRDTINNIELNRLKKPEQKLSLYKLICSEFNVSEEWLLNGTGDMFTSNESEYSTMIDQIMHGENEFAKNIFKTFALFDVKDWEALERMISKYNSVTDPKPDVSLYDSVPDTPEELEKLFPPIEKDVKRGVG
;
A
#
# COMPACT_ATOMS: atom_id res chain seq x y z
N MET A 1 -26.10 12.08 13.54
CA MET A 1 -25.56 10.98 12.71
C MET A 1 -25.16 9.88 13.65
N GLU A 2 -25.52 8.65 13.35
CA GLU A 2 -25.18 7.47 14.14
C GLU A 2 -23.82 6.86 13.71
N THR A 3 -23.22 6.01 14.54
CA THR A 3 -21.91 5.39 14.27
C THR A 3 -21.87 4.67 12.92
N TYR A 4 -22.93 3.92 12.56
CA TYR A 4 -22.98 3.19 11.29
C TYR A 4 -23.04 4.12 10.06
N GLU A 5 -23.68 5.29 10.20
CA GLU A 5 -23.75 6.29 9.15
C GLU A 5 -22.37 6.94 8.96
N ARG A 6 -21.66 7.23 10.06
CA ARG A 6 -20.27 7.71 10.03
C ARG A 6 -19.31 6.72 9.40
N ILE A 7 -19.43 5.42 9.69
CA ILE A 7 -18.61 4.37 9.05
C ILE A 7 -18.87 4.34 7.53
N ARG A 8 -20.14 4.40 7.13
CA ARG A 8 -20.52 4.45 5.71
C ARG A 8 -19.98 5.71 5.04
N GLU A 9 -20.07 6.85 5.72
CA GLU A 9 -19.57 8.12 5.23
C GLU A 9 -18.04 8.10 5.06
N LEU A 10 -17.31 7.70 6.09
CA LEU A 10 -15.86 7.50 6.08
C LEU A 10 -15.45 6.66 4.87
N ARG A 11 -16.03 5.47 4.72
CA ARG A 11 -15.69 4.55 3.62
C ARG A 11 -16.00 5.15 2.26
N LYS A 12 -17.22 5.69 2.06
CA LYS A 12 -17.67 6.12 0.73
C LYS A 12 -17.12 7.48 0.31
N LYS A 13 -17.17 8.47 1.18
CA LYS A 13 -16.85 9.86 0.81
C LYS A 13 -15.37 10.16 0.94
N TYR A 14 -14.74 9.70 2.02
CA TYR A 14 -13.37 10.07 2.35
C TYR A 14 -12.35 9.06 1.83
N LEU A 15 -12.57 7.77 2.12
CA LEU A 15 -11.65 6.70 1.68
C LEU A 15 -11.94 6.24 0.24
N LYS A 16 -13.15 6.48 -0.26
CA LYS A 16 -13.62 6.04 -1.60
C LYS A 16 -13.42 4.54 -1.86
N LEU A 17 -13.56 3.72 -0.82
CA LEU A 17 -13.36 2.27 -0.88
C LEU A 17 -14.68 1.53 -1.12
N SER A 18 -14.61 0.40 -1.83
CA SER A 18 -15.70 -0.57 -1.87
C SER A 18 -15.89 -1.22 -0.48
N MET A 19 -17.05 -1.79 -0.20
CA MET A 19 -17.27 -2.54 1.05
C MET A 19 -16.32 -3.73 1.18
N GLU A 20 -15.95 -4.34 0.06
CA GLU A 20 -15.02 -5.47 0.01
C GLU A 20 -13.60 -5.02 0.34
N SER A 21 -13.10 -3.97 -0.32
CA SER A 21 -11.77 -3.42 -0.05
C SER A 21 -11.63 -2.92 1.40
N PHE A 22 -12.69 -2.29 1.92
CA PHE A 22 -12.73 -1.84 3.33
C PHE A 22 -12.73 -3.02 4.31
N GLY A 23 -13.52 -4.06 4.03
CA GLY A 23 -13.55 -5.28 4.83
C GLY A 23 -12.20 -6.01 4.82
N ASN A 24 -11.56 -6.13 3.66
CA ASN A 24 -10.27 -6.79 3.50
C ASN A 24 -9.17 -6.12 4.35
N ARG A 25 -9.13 -4.78 4.42
CA ARG A 25 -8.18 -4.06 5.30
C ARG A 25 -8.43 -4.33 6.79
N LEU A 26 -9.67 -4.58 7.16
CA LEU A 26 -10.09 -4.85 8.54
C LEU A 26 -10.11 -6.35 8.88
N GLY A 27 -9.72 -7.23 7.95
CA GLY A 27 -9.77 -8.69 8.13
C GLY A 27 -11.19 -9.25 8.29
N VAL A 28 -12.21 -8.59 7.73
CA VAL A 28 -13.62 -9.02 7.82
C VAL A 28 -14.28 -9.10 6.44
N SER A 29 -15.34 -9.90 6.34
CA SER A 29 -16.07 -10.04 5.07
C SER A 29 -16.82 -8.77 4.66
N ARG A 30 -17.02 -8.59 3.36
CA ARG A 30 -17.91 -7.55 2.78
C ARG A 30 -19.28 -7.52 3.46
N ASP A 31 -19.86 -8.69 3.75
CA ASP A 31 -21.17 -8.80 4.40
C ASP A 31 -21.16 -8.25 5.83
N THR A 32 -20.03 -8.40 6.54
CA THR A 32 -19.86 -7.80 7.86
C THR A 32 -19.94 -6.28 7.78
N ILE A 33 -19.25 -5.68 6.81
CA ILE A 33 -19.30 -4.23 6.56
C ILE A 33 -20.70 -3.78 6.17
N ASN A 34 -21.37 -4.51 5.28
CA ASN A 34 -22.75 -4.20 4.88
C ASN A 34 -23.72 -4.24 6.07
N ASN A 35 -23.59 -5.24 6.96
CA ASN A 35 -24.43 -5.33 8.14
C ASN A 35 -24.18 -4.20 9.14
N ILE A 36 -22.93 -3.73 9.26
CA ILE A 36 -22.58 -2.55 10.05
C ILE A 36 -23.27 -1.32 9.48
N GLU A 37 -23.04 -1.00 8.22
CA GLU A 37 -23.56 0.22 7.57
C GLU A 37 -25.08 0.29 7.43
N LEU A 38 -25.77 -0.85 7.53
CA LEU A 38 -27.23 -0.93 7.53
C LEU A 38 -27.84 -1.00 8.94
N ASN A 39 -27.01 -0.89 9.98
CA ASN A 39 -27.43 -1.04 11.38
C ASN A 39 -28.17 -2.36 11.67
N ARG A 40 -27.74 -3.45 11.02
CA ARG A 40 -28.39 -4.78 11.10
C ARG A 40 -27.69 -5.74 12.07
N LEU A 41 -26.79 -5.23 12.91
CA LEU A 41 -26.01 -6.06 13.80
C LEU A 41 -26.81 -6.48 15.04
N LYS A 42 -26.79 -7.78 15.34
CA LYS A 42 -27.49 -8.36 16.51
C LYS A 42 -26.91 -7.93 17.86
N LYS A 43 -25.64 -7.52 17.91
CA LYS A 43 -24.90 -7.16 19.15
C LYS A 43 -23.90 -6.02 18.87
N PRO A 44 -24.34 -4.75 18.92
CA PRO A 44 -23.48 -3.60 18.59
C PRO A 44 -22.30 -3.44 19.55
N GLU A 45 -22.49 -3.78 20.82
CA GLU A 45 -21.47 -3.64 21.87
C GLU A 45 -20.25 -4.56 21.67
N GLN A 46 -20.45 -5.72 21.03
CA GLN A 46 -19.37 -6.67 20.71
C GLN A 46 -18.45 -6.20 19.58
N LYS A 47 -18.74 -5.05 18.96
CA LYS A 47 -17.99 -4.51 17.83
C LYS A 47 -17.14 -3.29 18.17
N LEU A 48 -17.05 -2.92 19.44
CA LEU A 48 -16.15 -1.84 19.87
C LEU A 48 -14.71 -2.08 19.40
N SER A 49 -14.22 -3.32 19.46
CA SER A 49 -12.89 -3.69 18.94
C SER A 49 -12.74 -3.44 17.44
N LEU A 50 -13.80 -3.65 16.66
CA LEU A 50 -13.77 -3.37 15.22
C LEU A 50 -13.81 -1.86 14.94
N TYR A 51 -14.53 -1.08 15.74
CA TYR A 51 -14.51 0.38 15.62
C TYR A 51 -13.12 0.94 15.96
N LYS A 52 -12.48 0.43 17.01
CA LYS A 52 -11.09 0.77 17.34
C LYS A 52 -10.12 0.38 16.22
N LEU A 53 -10.33 -0.79 15.61
CA LEU A 53 -9.54 -1.22 14.46
C LEU A 53 -9.72 -0.26 13.27
N ILE A 54 -10.96 0.20 12.99
CA ILE A 54 -11.23 1.22 11.97
C ILE A 54 -10.47 2.52 12.28
N CYS A 55 -10.52 2.97 13.53
CA CYS A 55 -9.80 4.16 13.97
C CYS A 55 -8.29 4.03 13.72
N SER A 56 -7.69 2.91 14.12
CA SER A 56 -6.26 2.65 13.91
C SER A 56 -5.87 2.49 12.44
N GLU A 57 -6.66 1.76 11.64
CA GLU A 57 -6.33 1.41 10.25
C GLU A 57 -6.41 2.61 9.29
N PHE A 58 -7.30 3.55 9.61
CA PHE A 58 -7.61 4.71 8.78
C PHE A 58 -7.30 6.05 9.43
N ASN A 59 -6.63 6.03 10.58
CA ASN A 59 -6.25 7.21 11.34
C ASN A 59 -7.48 8.12 11.64
N VAL A 60 -8.54 7.50 12.13
CA VAL A 60 -9.81 8.16 12.46
C VAL A 60 -9.93 8.32 13.97
N SER A 61 -10.46 9.46 14.40
CA SER A 61 -10.72 9.75 15.81
C SER A 61 -11.83 8.84 16.37
N GLU A 62 -11.55 8.17 17.49
CA GLU A 62 -12.58 7.41 18.23
C GLU A 62 -13.73 8.31 18.69
N GLU A 63 -13.43 9.54 19.11
CA GLU A 63 -14.42 10.52 19.55
C GLU A 63 -15.36 10.90 18.40
N TRP A 64 -14.80 11.14 17.21
CA TRP A 64 -15.61 11.40 16.03
C TRP A 64 -16.42 10.17 15.63
N LEU A 65 -15.82 8.98 15.62
CA LEU A 65 -16.48 7.77 15.15
C LEU A 65 -17.62 7.32 16.08
N LEU A 66 -17.43 7.42 17.39
CA LEU A 66 -18.39 6.92 18.39
C LEU A 66 -19.39 8.00 18.81
N ASN A 67 -18.93 9.24 19.01
CA ASN A 67 -19.74 10.32 19.58
C ASN A 67 -20.13 11.38 18.54
N GLY A 68 -19.47 11.41 17.38
CA GLY A 68 -19.76 12.39 16.32
C GLY A 68 -19.20 13.78 16.61
N THR A 69 -18.23 13.87 17.51
CA THR A 69 -17.64 15.10 18.04
C THR A 69 -16.17 15.20 17.66
N GLY A 70 -15.66 16.42 17.50
CA GLY A 70 -14.28 16.68 17.10
C GLY A 70 -13.98 16.38 15.63
N ASP A 71 -12.69 16.36 15.28
CA ASP A 71 -12.22 16.13 13.91
C ASP A 71 -12.25 14.64 13.54
N MET A 72 -12.56 14.36 12.27
CA MET A 72 -12.68 12.99 11.75
C MET A 72 -11.36 12.24 11.78
N PHE A 73 -10.29 12.87 11.32
CA PHE A 73 -8.97 12.27 11.28
C PHE A 73 -8.18 12.73 12.49
N THR A 74 -7.47 11.80 13.11
CA THR A 74 -6.50 12.14 14.13
C THR A 74 -5.33 12.87 13.47
N SER A 75 -4.86 13.95 14.07
CA SER A 75 -3.56 14.52 13.70
C SER A 75 -2.49 13.49 14.07
N ASN A 76 -1.82 12.89 13.08
CA ASN A 76 -0.69 11.98 13.27
C ASN A 76 0.48 12.63 14.03
N GLU A 77 0.41 13.92 14.31
CA GLU A 77 1.40 14.68 15.05
C GLU A 77 1.78 14.00 16.38
N SER A 78 0.81 13.41 17.09
CA SER A 78 1.09 12.65 18.32
C SER A 78 1.85 11.34 18.05
N GLU A 79 1.55 10.65 16.95
CA GLU A 79 2.19 9.39 16.58
C GLU A 79 3.62 9.65 16.08
N TYR A 80 3.81 10.66 15.23
CA TYR A 80 5.14 11.09 14.80
C TYR A 80 5.98 11.61 15.96
N SER A 81 5.41 12.37 16.89
CA SER A 81 6.11 12.78 18.11
C SER A 81 6.60 11.56 18.89
N THR A 82 5.75 10.55 19.07
CA THR A 82 6.11 9.32 19.79
C THR A 82 7.25 8.56 19.07
N MET A 83 7.19 8.45 17.74
CA MET A 83 8.24 7.80 16.95
C MET A 83 9.57 8.58 17.01
N ILE A 84 9.52 9.91 16.90
CA ILE A 84 10.70 10.78 17.04
C ILE A 84 11.30 10.61 18.44
N ASP A 85 10.48 10.63 19.48
CA ASP A 85 10.92 10.45 20.86
C ASP A 85 11.61 9.09 21.05
N GLN A 86 11.05 8.00 20.50
CA GLN A 86 11.67 6.68 20.55
C GLN A 86 13.05 6.66 19.88
N ILE A 87 13.19 7.31 18.72
CA ILE A 87 14.47 7.39 18.00
C ILE A 87 15.50 8.21 18.81
N MET A 88 15.07 9.30 19.42
CA MET A 88 15.93 10.16 20.23
C MET A 88 16.40 9.48 21.53
N HIS A 89 15.58 8.61 22.12
CA HIS A 89 15.91 7.82 23.32
C HIS A 89 16.60 6.48 23.01
N GLY A 90 16.58 6.01 21.76
CA GLY A 90 17.27 4.77 21.36
C GLY A 90 18.79 4.86 21.43
N GLU A 91 19.51 3.78 21.14
CA GLU A 91 20.99 3.76 21.17
C GLU A 91 21.63 4.05 19.81
N ASN A 92 20.84 4.12 18.73
CA ASN A 92 21.34 4.31 17.38
C ASN A 92 21.70 5.79 17.12
N GLU A 93 22.96 6.14 17.38
CA GLU A 93 23.48 7.50 17.16
C GLU A 93 23.45 7.95 15.69
N PHE A 94 23.57 7.02 14.74
CA PHE A 94 23.42 7.36 13.32
C PHE A 94 22.01 7.88 13.04
N ALA A 95 20.97 7.16 13.47
CA ALA A 95 19.59 7.58 13.29
C ALA A 95 19.34 8.95 13.97
N LYS A 96 19.79 9.13 15.21
CA LYS A 96 19.66 10.43 15.90
C LYS A 96 20.30 11.57 15.14
N ASN A 97 21.50 11.37 14.61
CA ASN A 97 22.22 12.41 13.88
C ASN A 97 21.52 12.74 12.55
N ILE A 98 20.94 11.75 11.87
CA ILE A 98 20.10 11.99 10.68
C ILE A 98 18.90 12.90 11.04
N PHE A 99 18.13 12.57 12.08
CA PHE A 99 16.99 13.38 12.50
C PHE A 99 17.39 14.79 12.95
N LYS A 100 18.44 14.92 13.76
CA LYS A 100 18.99 16.24 14.16
C LYS A 100 19.42 17.06 12.94
N THR A 101 20.03 16.42 11.94
CA THR A 101 20.45 17.08 10.71
C THR A 101 19.24 17.60 9.94
N PHE A 102 18.22 16.76 9.73
CA PHE A 102 16.99 17.16 9.05
C PHE A 102 16.21 18.24 9.79
N ALA A 103 16.23 18.23 11.13
CA ALA A 103 15.61 19.28 11.93
C ALA A 103 16.29 20.65 11.79
N LEU A 104 17.57 20.67 11.38
CA LEU A 104 18.36 21.89 11.16
C LEU A 104 18.34 22.37 9.70
N PHE A 105 17.79 21.60 8.77
CA PHE A 105 17.77 21.94 7.35
C PHE A 105 16.91 23.17 7.07
N ASP A 106 17.47 24.10 6.31
CA ASP A 106 16.69 25.14 5.65
C ASP A 106 16.18 24.68 4.28
N VAL A 107 15.44 25.55 3.59
CA VAL A 107 14.87 25.24 2.26
C VAL A 107 15.94 24.81 1.26
N LYS A 108 17.14 25.41 1.28
CA LYS A 108 18.22 25.10 0.34
C LYS A 108 18.83 23.74 0.62
N ASP A 109 18.92 23.36 1.90
CA ASP A 109 19.40 22.03 2.29
C ASP A 109 18.45 20.94 1.80
N TRP A 110 17.14 21.15 1.92
CA TRP A 110 16.12 20.23 1.38
C TRP A 110 16.20 20.11 -0.14
N GLU A 111 16.31 21.23 -0.85
CA GLU A 111 16.48 21.21 -2.31
C GLU A 111 17.77 20.48 -2.73
N ALA A 112 18.86 20.65 -1.97
CA ALA A 112 20.11 19.95 -2.25
C ALA A 112 19.97 18.44 -2.05
N LEU A 113 19.30 18.02 -0.98
CA LEU A 113 19.01 16.61 -0.71
C LEU A 113 18.15 15.99 -1.82
N GLU A 114 17.06 16.67 -2.23
CA GLU A 114 16.19 16.22 -3.31
C GLU A 114 16.96 16.05 -4.63
N ARG A 115 17.82 17.01 -4.97
CA ARG A 115 18.70 16.92 -6.15
C ARG A 115 19.61 15.69 -6.08
N MET A 116 20.19 15.39 -4.92
CA MET A 116 21.05 14.22 -4.75
C MET A 116 20.29 12.90 -4.88
N ILE A 117 19.12 12.78 -4.24
CA ILE A 117 18.28 11.58 -4.32
C ILE A 117 17.80 11.35 -5.76
N SER A 118 17.35 12.40 -6.43
CA SER A 118 16.92 12.34 -7.84
C SER A 118 18.04 11.84 -8.75
N LYS A 119 19.26 12.35 -8.54
CA LYS A 119 20.45 11.90 -9.28
C LYS A 119 20.77 10.43 -8.99
N TYR A 120 20.72 10.00 -7.73
CA TYR A 120 20.94 8.60 -7.37
C TYR A 120 19.97 7.67 -8.10
N ASN A 121 18.65 7.96 -8.03
CA ASN A 121 17.62 7.16 -8.70
C ASN A 121 17.81 7.10 -10.21
N SER A 122 18.21 8.20 -10.85
CA SER A 122 18.47 8.23 -12.30
C SER A 122 19.64 7.35 -12.76
N VAL A 123 20.55 6.98 -11.84
CA VAL A 123 21.69 6.09 -12.11
C VAL A 123 21.36 4.64 -11.79
N THR A 124 20.51 4.41 -10.78
CA THR A 124 20.14 3.07 -10.32
C THR A 124 18.89 2.50 -11.00
N ASP A 125 18.18 3.25 -11.83
CA ASP A 125 17.19 2.71 -12.77
C ASP A 125 17.89 1.73 -13.71
N PRO A 126 17.71 0.40 -13.54
CA PRO A 126 18.17 -0.54 -14.53
C PRO A 126 17.19 -0.35 -15.70
N LYS A 127 17.65 0.27 -16.79
CA LYS A 127 17.06 -0.11 -18.08
C LYS A 127 17.15 -1.64 -18.11
N PRO A 128 16.05 -2.37 -18.32
CA PRO A 128 16.12 -3.82 -18.43
C PRO A 128 17.22 -4.12 -19.45
N ASP A 129 18.19 -4.94 -19.05
CA ASP A 129 19.20 -5.44 -19.98
C ASP A 129 18.45 -6.34 -20.96
N VAL A 130 17.94 -5.73 -22.03
CA VAL A 130 17.22 -6.42 -23.10
C VAL A 130 18.18 -7.33 -23.88
N SER A 131 19.51 -7.25 -23.64
CA SER A 131 20.49 -8.03 -24.41
C SER A 131 20.46 -9.53 -24.14
N LEU A 132 19.75 -9.98 -23.09
CA LEU A 132 19.50 -11.41 -22.89
C LEU A 132 18.64 -12.02 -24.01
N TYR A 133 17.82 -11.21 -24.68
CA TYR A 133 16.91 -11.63 -25.74
C TYR A 133 17.36 -11.24 -27.14
N ASP A 134 18.47 -10.48 -27.29
CA ASP A 134 19.03 -10.09 -28.60
C ASP A 134 19.39 -11.31 -29.48
N SER A 135 19.58 -12.47 -28.86
CA SER A 135 19.91 -13.73 -29.53
C SER A 135 18.69 -14.60 -29.85
N VAL A 136 17.50 -14.22 -29.38
CA VAL A 136 16.25 -14.96 -29.58
C VAL A 136 15.57 -14.40 -30.82
N PRO A 137 15.27 -15.22 -31.84
CA PRO A 137 14.56 -14.75 -33.02
C PRO A 137 13.19 -14.18 -32.68
N ASP A 138 12.83 -13.05 -33.28
CA ASP A 138 11.57 -12.35 -33.00
C ASP A 138 10.38 -12.99 -33.72
N THR A 139 10.65 -13.86 -34.71
CA THR A 139 9.61 -14.46 -35.56
C THR A 139 9.69 -15.98 -35.61
N PRO A 140 8.54 -16.68 -35.73
CA PRO A 140 8.52 -18.13 -35.95
C PRO A 140 9.32 -18.57 -37.18
N GLU A 141 9.29 -17.78 -38.25
CA GLU A 141 9.98 -18.08 -39.50
C GLU A 141 11.51 -18.11 -39.33
N GLU A 142 12.07 -17.18 -38.55
CA GLU A 142 13.50 -17.17 -38.24
C GLU A 142 13.90 -18.35 -37.36
N LEU A 143 13.04 -18.74 -36.42
CA LEU A 143 13.25 -19.92 -35.58
C LEU A 143 13.25 -21.21 -36.41
N GLU A 144 12.30 -21.37 -37.32
CA GLU A 144 12.22 -22.54 -38.23
C GLU A 144 13.40 -22.61 -39.19
N LYS A 145 13.99 -21.47 -39.58
CA LYS A 145 15.22 -21.44 -40.38
C LYS A 145 16.43 -21.97 -39.60
N LEU A 146 16.53 -21.66 -38.32
CA LEU A 146 17.61 -22.13 -37.45
C LEU A 146 17.39 -23.59 -37.02
N PHE A 147 16.14 -23.98 -36.79
CA PHE A 147 15.74 -25.30 -36.30
C PHE A 147 14.58 -25.85 -37.14
N PRO A 148 14.86 -26.36 -38.35
CA PRO A 148 13.82 -26.86 -39.23
C PRO A 148 13.14 -28.10 -38.63
N PRO A 149 11.81 -28.26 -38.84
CA PRO A 149 11.07 -29.40 -38.33
C PRO A 149 11.58 -30.70 -38.95
N ILE A 150 11.74 -31.73 -38.12
CA ILE A 150 12.15 -33.06 -38.58
C ILE A 150 10.95 -33.73 -39.25
N GLU A 151 11.07 -34.04 -40.55
CA GLU A 151 10.08 -34.86 -41.25
C GLU A 151 10.11 -36.29 -40.71
N LYS A 152 8.99 -36.76 -40.16
CA LYS A 152 8.83 -38.17 -39.80
C LYS A 152 8.54 -38.95 -41.08
N ASP A 153 9.54 -39.67 -41.58
CA ASP A 153 9.38 -40.59 -42.72
C ASP A 153 8.30 -41.63 -42.42
N VAL A 154 7.12 -41.46 -43.01
CA VAL A 154 6.04 -42.46 -43.01
C VAL A 154 6.44 -43.57 -43.99
N LYS A 155 7.30 -44.50 -43.56
CA LYS A 155 7.49 -45.77 -44.27
C LYS A 155 6.37 -46.74 -43.90
N ARG A 156 5.34 -46.69 -44.75
CA ARG A 156 4.39 -47.74 -45.17
C ARG A 156 4.58 -49.10 -44.50
N GLY A 157 3.54 -49.53 -43.78
CA GLY A 157 3.27 -50.94 -43.57
C GLY A 157 2.84 -51.60 -44.88
N VAL A 158 3.51 -52.71 -45.22
CA VAL A 158 3.09 -53.83 -46.06
C VAL A 158 4.01 -54.98 -45.59
N GLY A 159 3.59 -56.15 -45.17
CA GLY A 159 2.34 -56.89 -45.10
C GLY A 159 2.71 -58.27 -44.56
#